data_AF-A0A8B6G459-F1
#
_entry.id   AF-A0A8B6G459-F1
#
_cell.length_a   1.000
_cell.length_b   1.000
_cell.length_c   1.000
_cell.angle_alpha   90.00
_cell.angle_beta   90.00
_cell.angle_gamma   90.00
#
_symmetry.space_group_name_H-M   'P 1'
#
loop_
_entity.id
_entity.type
_entity.pdbx_description
1 polymer ?
#
loop_
_entity_poly.entity_id
_entity_poly.type
_entity_poly.pdbx_seq_one_letter_code
_entity_poly.pdbx_strand_id
1 'polypeptide(L)'
;MSVDGGWEFDKFDDGSLQIVGEVQLKKYGKFLEDYATQLREIEEALDDSIGDSWDMTLDPISLQLLPYEQTSLLQLIRTDNKIFNKIITVFASLCCEMQSLKHEAENKFYNALLFYGEGEPDEGLQDGDAQVQMGKMMSLIQELSCFVTRSYEVVKSVVQQFSCLYTASRSGPKLINVTDVHFQVVYEHLGDLLTVLITLDEIINNHGTLTDHWTLYKRMLKSVHHDPGKFGIQPDKMRPFEKLMMQLEGQLLDGLIFQNCVEQTFDSQTVYVTKNPVFAEEFAANIREILPDLEQRIGENNEMDQRYKFVGLCGLYVLHFQIFRVIDKKVFKSMWDVYKKVPCVHLMGNMVWFPTQFLLEKLPQMQKVLDKKAEMAVVSAQSSWLQQRNQMLS
;
A
#
# COMPACT_ATOMS: atom_id res chain seq x y z
N MET A 1 -57.46 91.97 20.97
CA MET A 1 -57.99 90.60 20.88
C MET A 1 -57.74 90.17 19.45
N SER A 2 -56.54 89.72 19.04
CA SER A 2 -55.76 88.54 19.49
C SER A 2 -56.63 87.28 19.37
N VAL A 3 -56.35 86.26 18.54
CA VAL A 3 -55.06 85.65 18.15
C VAL A 3 -55.14 85.10 16.71
N ASP A 4 -54.03 85.25 16.00
CA ASP A 4 -53.74 84.88 14.62
C ASP A 4 -53.41 83.38 14.46
N GLY A 5 -53.54 82.86 13.24
CA GLY A 5 -53.55 81.44 12.89
C GLY A 5 -52.27 80.65 13.21
N GLY A 6 -52.48 79.38 13.57
CA GLY A 6 -51.42 78.41 13.81
C GLY A 6 -50.64 78.07 12.53
N TRP A 7 -49.33 78.04 12.66
CA TRP A 7 -48.40 77.54 11.64
C TRP A 7 -48.37 76.01 11.71
N GLU A 8 -48.86 75.31 10.68
CA GLU A 8 -48.53 73.89 10.46
C GLU A 8 -47.27 73.81 9.58
N PHE A 9 -46.27 73.10 10.07
CA PHE A 9 -45.05 72.77 9.32
C PHE A 9 -45.37 71.67 8.29
N ASP A 10 -45.06 71.94 7.02
CA ASP A 10 -45.07 70.92 5.96
C ASP A 10 -44.12 69.78 6.34
N LYS A 11 -44.59 68.53 6.23
CA LYS A 11 -43.75 67.35 6.48
C LYS A 11 -42.61 67.33 5.47
N PHE A 12 -41.40 67.55 5.95
CA PHE A 12 -40.17 67.44 5.16
C PHE A 12 -40.09 66.05 4.51
N ASP A 13 -39.86 66.04 3.20
CA ASP A 13 -39.94 64.90 2.28
C ASP A 13 -38.86 63.82 2.55
N ASP A 14 -39.30 62.68 3.10
CA ASP A 14 -38.53 61.47 3.41
C ASP A 14 -37.98 60.75 2.16
N GLY A 15 -38.53 61.02 0.96
CA GLY A 15 -38.06 60.43 -0.30
C GLY A 15 -36.68 60.93 -0.72
N SER A 16 -36.34 62.17 -0.38
CA SER A 16 -35.04 62.77 -0.71
C SER A 16 -33.86 62.09 -0.01
N LEU A 17 -34.04 61.63 1.23
CA LEU A 17 -33.02 60.93 2.02
C LEU A 17 -32.77 59.50 1.50
N GLN A 18 -33.82 58.78 1.10
CA GLN A 18 -33.67 57.45 0.49
C GLN A 18 -32.92 57.50 -0.84
N ILE A 19 -33.26 58.46 -1.71
CA ILE A 19 -32.60 58.62 -3.01
C ILE A 19 -31.11 58.96 -2.83
N VAL A 20 -30.78 59.83 -1.87
CA VAL A 20 -29.38 60.16 -1.55
C VAL A 20 -28.64 58.94 -0.97
N GLY A 21 -29.31 58.13 -0.15
CA GLY A 21 -28.76 56.88 0.40
C GLY A 21 -28.44 55.85 -0.69
N GLU A 22 -29.35 55.61 -1.64
CA GLU A 22 -29.11 54.69 -2.76
C GLU A 22 -27.98 55.15 -3.68
N VAL A 23 -27.90 56.45 -3.94
CA VAL A 23 -26.81 57.03 -4.75
C VAL A 23 -25.46 56.84 -4.05
N GLN A 24 -25.42 56.98 -2.72
CA GLN A 24 -24.20 56.79 -1.96
C GLN A 24 -23.78 55.31 -1.88
N LEU A 25 -24.74 54.39 -1.73
CA LEU A 25 -24.48 52.94 -1.78
C LEU A 25 -23.93 52.50 -3.14
N LYS A 26 -24.49 53.02 -4.25
CA LYS A 26 -23.95 52.75 -5.59
C LYS A 26 -22.53 53.27 -5.78
N LYS A 27 -22.22 54.45 -5.22
CA LYS A 27 -20.85 54.99 -5.23
C LYS A 27 -19.89 54.13 -4.43
N TYR A 28 -20.31 53.64 -3.26
CA TYR A 28 -19.50 52.72 -2.46
C TYR A 28 -19.30 51.36 -3.15
N GLY A 29 -20.34 50.80 -3.76
CA GLY A 29 -20.23 49.56 -4.53
C GLY A 29 -19.25 49.70 -5.69
N LYS A 30 -19.36 50.79 -6.45
CA LYS A 30 -18.44 51.08 -7.55
C LYS A 30 -17.00 51.29 -7.05
N PHE A 31 -16.81 51.98 -5.93
CA PHE A 31 -15.49 52.14 -5.33
C PHE A 31 -14.88 50.79 -4.91
N LEU A 32 -15.66 49.88 -4.34
CA LEU A 32 -15.19 48.54 -3.95
C LEU A 32 -14.83 47.69 -5.18
N GLU A 33 -15.61 47.76 -6.26
CA GLU A 33 -15.29 47.10 -7.52
C GLU A 33 -14.00 47.67 -8.15
N ASP A 34 -13.87 48.99 -8.21
CA ASP A 34 -12.67 49.66 -8.73
C ASP A 34 -11.44 49.31 -7.86
N TYR A 35 -11.59 49.25 -6.54
CA TYR A 35 -10.52 48.88 -5.61
C TYR A 35 -10.12 47.40 -5.70
N ALA A 36 -11.09 46.50 -5.85
CA ALA A 36 -10.83 45.07 -6.06
C ALA A 36 -10.12 44.83 -7.41
N THR A 37 -10.50 45.58 -8.44
CA THR A 37 -9.84 45.52 -9.75
C THR A 37 -8.40 46.01 -9.65
N GLN A 38 -8.14 47.11 -8.93
CA GLN A 38 -6.78 47.60 -8.69
C GLN A 38 -5.93 46.61 -7.90
N LEU A 39 -6.48 45.96 -6.87
CA LEU A 39 -5.77 44.92 -6.12
C LEU A 39 -5.38 43.74 -7.02
N ARG A 40 -6.29 43.31 -7.89
CA ARG A 40 -6.04 42.25 -8.86
C ARG A 40 -4.99 42.64 -9.89
N GLU A 41 -5.02 43.87 -10.40
CA GLU A 41 -4.00 44.38 -11.32
C GLU A 41 -2.62 44.47 -10.65
N ILE A 42 -2.56 44.81 -9.35
CA ILE A 42 -1.32 44.80 -8.56
C ILE A 42 -0.82 43.37 -8.35
N GLU A 43 -1.71 42.42 -8.06
CA GLU A 43 -1.41 41.00 -7.91
C GLU A 43 -0.85 40.42 -9.22
N GLU A 44 -1.54 40.63 -10.34
CA GLU A 44 -1.11 40.18 -11.68
C GLU A 44 0.23 40.84 -12.08
N ALA A 45 0.47 42.11 -11.75
CA ALA A 45 1.74 42.79 -12.03
C ALA A 45 2.90 42.36 -11.12
N LEU A 46 2.62 41.85 -9.92
CA LEU A 46 3.62 41.25 -9.02
C LEU A 46 3.98 39.83 -9.48
N ASP A 47 3.00 39.06 -9.96
CA ASP A 47 3.13 37.67 -10.40
C ASP A 47 4.09 37.51 -11.59
N ASP A 48 4.05 38.44 -12.56
CA ASP A 48 4.94 38.44 -13.74
C ASP A 48 6.44 38.71 -13.41
N SER A 49 6.77 39.08 -12.17
CA SER A 49 8.15 39.40 -11.75
C SER A 49 8.74 38.50 -10.66
N ILE A 50 7.94 37.56 -10.14
CA ILE A 50 8.37 36.49 -9.23
C ILE A 50 8.11 35.17 -9.95
N GLY A 51 8.78 34.96 -11.08
CA GLY A 51 8.68 33.68 -11.78
C GLY A 51 9.11 32.54 -10.86
N ASP A 52 8.23 31.53 -10.69
CA ASP A 52 8.44 30.21 -10.07
C ASP A 52 9.73 30.11 -9.25
N SER A 53 9.86 30.96 -8.24
CA SER A 53 11.06 31.00 -7.43
C SER A 53 10.94 29.85 -6.45
N TRP A 54 11.43 28.68 -6.89
CA TRP A 54 11.67 27.46 -6.13
C TRP A 54 11.62 27.73 -4.61
N ASP A 55 10.55 27.30 -3.97
CA ASP A 55 10.38 27.48 -2.54
C ASP A 55 11.07 26.31 -1.84
N MET A 56 12.18 26.56 -1.16
CA MET A 56 12.94 25.52 -0.46
C MET A 56 12.09 24.74 0.60
N THR A 57 10.96 25.30 1.05
CA THR A 57 10.04 24.66 2.00
C THR A 57 8.89 23.89 1.34
N LEU A 58 8.51 24.24 0.10
CA LEU A 58 7.42 23.60 -0.65
C LEU A 58 7.92 22.68 -1.78
N ASP A 59 9.14 22.91 -2.29
CA ASP A 59 9.75 22.23 -3.43
C ASP A 59 11.07 21.53 -3.05
N PRO A 60 11.10 20.55 -2.13
CA PRO A 60 12.35 19.91 -1.76
C PRO A 60 13.02 19.22 -2.96
N ILE A 61 14.29 19.57 -3.24
CA ILE A 61 15.10 18.86 -4.25
C ILE A 61 15.48 17.49 -3.70
N SER A 62 14.87 16.44 -4.23
CA SER A 62 15.30 15.06 -3.98
C SER A 62 16.38 14.66 -4.99
N LEU A 63 17.56 14.30 -4.50
CA LEU A 63 18.62 13.70 -5.30
C LEU A 63 18.54 12.18 -5.19
N GLN A 64 17.95 11.53 -6.20
CA GLN A 64 17.87 10.08 -6.26
C GLN A 64 19.10 9.50 -6.96
N LEU A 65 20.05 9.00 -6.18
CA LEU A 65 21.23 8.28 -6.68
C LEU A 65 20.91 6.79 -6.79
N LEU A 66 20.44 6.34 -7.95
CA LEU A 66 20.24 4.92 -8.23
C LEU A 66 21.50 4.34 -8.87
N PRO A 67 22.14 3.31 -8.27
CA PRO A 67 23.23 2.61 -8.93
C PRO A 67 22.68 1.91 -10.19
N TYR A 68 23.28 2.20 -11.34
CA TYR A 68 22.91 1.59 -12.63
C TYR A 68 23.99 0.60 -13.07
N GLU A 69 23.65 -0.69 -13.06
CA GLU A 69 24.54 -1.75 -13.54
C GLU A 69 24.60 -1.74 -15.08
N GLN A 70 25.80 -1.54 -15.63
CA GLN A 70 26.01 -1.51 -17.09
C GLN A 70 26.21 -2.91 -17.70
N THR A 71 26.29 -3.94 -16.86
CA THR A 71 26.58 -5.32 -17.25
C THR A 71 25.31 -6.17 -17.22
N SER A 72 25.12 -7.03 -18.22
CA SER A 72 24.02 -7.99 -18.21
C SER A 72 24.27 -9.17 -17.26
N LEU A 73 23.21 -9.78 -16.72
CA LEU A 73 23.31 -11.00 -15.90
C LEU A 73 24.11 -12.11 -16.60
N LEU A 74 23.96 -12.26 -17.93
CA LEU A 74 24.68 -13.24 -18.74
C LEU A 74 26.19 -12.96 -18.86
N GLN A 75 26.60 -11.70 -18.67
CA GLN A 75 28.00 -11.31 -18.64
C GLN A 75 28.61 -11.51 -17.24
N LEU A 76 27.84 -11.28 -16.18
CA LEU A 76 28.26 -11.52 -14.80
C LEU A 76 28.37 -13.03 -14.48
N ILE A 77 27.46 -13.84 -15.03
CA ILE A 77 27.38 -15.28 -14.76
C ILE A 77 28.12 -16.05 -15.86
N ARG A 78 29.45 -16.04 -15.79
CA ARG A 78 30.32 -16.73 -16.75
C ARG A 78 31.27 -17.68 -16.04
N THR A 79 30.86 -18.95 -15.95
CA THR A 79 31.72 -20.06 -15.52
C THR A 79 31.79 -21.14 -16.60
N ASP A 80 32.70 -22.10 -16.47
CA ASP A 80 32.81 -23.25 -17.37
C ASP A 80 31.63 -24.23 -17.24
N ASN A 81 30.88 -24.16 -16.13
CA ASN A 81 29.74 -25.01 -15.88
C ASN A 81 28.46 -24.40 -16.46
N LYS A 82 28.08 -24.86 -17.65
CA LYS A 82 26.87 -24.40 -18.35
C LYS A 82 25.57 -24.64 -17.58
N ILE A 83 25.50 -25.72 -16.79
CA ILE A 83 24.30 -26.04 -16.00
C ILE A 83 24.18 -25.04 -14.84
N PHE A 84 25.29 -24.83 -14.13
CA PHE A 84 25.37 -23.83 -13.06
C PHE A 84 25.00 -22.43 -13.59
N ASN A 85 25.57 -22.01 -14.72
CA ASN A 85 25.24 -20.71 -15.31
C ASN A 85 23.74 -20.56 -15.56
N LYS A 86 23.08 -21.61 -16.09
CA LYS A 86 21.62 -21.58 -16.31
C LYS A 86 20.85 -21.42 -14.99
N ILE A 87 21.19 -22.21 -13.97
CA ILE A 87 20.53 -22.18 -12.66
C ILE A 87 20.68 -20.79 -12.03
N ILE A 88 21.91 -20.27 -11.96
CA ILE A 88 22.17 -18.95 -11.38
C ILE A 88 21.52 -17.84 -12.21
N THR A 89 21.51 -17.95 -13.55
CA THR A 89 20.82 -16.96 -14.41
C THR A 89 19.34 -16.90 -14.08
N VAL A 90 18.67 -18.05 -13.91
CA VAL A 90 17.25 -18.10 -13.56
C VAL A 90 17.01 -17.44 -12.19
N PHE A 91 17.73 -17.86 -11.14
CA PHE A 91 17.52 -17.29 -9.81
C PHE A 91 17.90 -15.81 -9.73
N ALA A 92 19.00 -15.39 -10.37
CA ALA A 92 19.37 -13.99 -10.44
C ALA A 92 18.30 -13.15 -11.18
N SER A 93 17.74 -13.67 -12.28
CA SER A 93 16.67 -12.98 -13.00
C SER A 93 15.40 -12.83 -12.14
N LEU A 94 15.05 -13.86 -11.36
CA LEU A 94 13.93 -13.80 -10.42
C LEU A 94 14.20 -12.81 -9.27
N CYS A 95 15.43 -12.75 -8.74
CA CYS A 95 15.81 -11.75 -7.74
C CYS A 95 15.68 -10.31 -8.27
N CYS A 96 16.20 -10.05 -9.48
CA CYS A 96 16.05 -8.75 -10.13
C CYS A 96 14.57 -8.40 -10.33
N GLU A 97 13.75 -9.36 -10.75
CA GLU A 97 12.33 -9.13 -10.96
C GLU A 97 11.59 -8.83 -9.65
N MET A 98 11.83 -9.58 -8.57
CA MET A 98 11.27 -9.29 -7.25
C MET A 98 11.68 -7.91 -6.74
N GLN A 99 12.92 -7.51 -6.98
CA GLN A 99 13.41 -6.16 -6.65
C GLN A 99 12.71 -5.07 -7.48
N SER A 100 12.51 -5.30 -8.78
CA SER A 100 11.76 -4.37 -9.64
C SER A 100 10.31 -4.22 -9.20
N LEU A 101 9.65 -5.32 -8.84
CA LEU A 101 8.27 -5.29 -8.33
C LEU A 101 8.18 -4.54 -7.00
N LYS A 102 9.11 -4.77 -6.07
CA LYS A 102 9.19 -3.98 -4.83
C LYS A 102 9.33 -2.49 -5.11
N HIS A 103 10.25 -2.12 -6.01
CA HIS A 103 10.45 -0.73 -6.39
C HIS A 103 9.19 -0.12 -7.04
N GLU A 104 8.50 -0.85 -7.92
CA GLU A 104 7.24 -0.37 -8.51
C GLU A 104 6.17 -0.13 -7.45
N ALA A 105 6.00 -1.05 -6.48
CA ALA A 105 5.04 -0.90 -5.39
C ALA A 105 5.29 0.38 -4.56
N GLU A 106 6.54 0.58 -4.14
CA GLU A 106 6.95 1.70 -3.30
C GLU A 106 6.74 3.06 -4.00
N ASN A 107 7.03 3.14 -5.31
CA ASN A 107 7.02 4.42 -6.02
C ASN A 107 5.69 4.75 -6.72
N LYS A 108 4.86 3.74 -7.00
CA LYS A 108 3.63 3.92 -7.78
C LYS A 108 2.37 3.67 -6.98
N PHE A 109 2.32 2.59 -6.20
CA PHE A 109 1.06 2.13 -5.61
C PHE A 109 0.88 2.58 -4.17
N TYR A 110 1.91 2.53 -3.32
CA TYR A 110 1.76 2.82 -1.89
C TYR A 110 1.22 4.23 -1.62
N ASN A 111 1.92 5.26 -2.11
CA ASN A 111 1.51 6.65 -1.88
C ASN A 111 0.14 6.95 -2.53
N ALA A 112 -0.11 6.42 -3.71
CA ALA A 112 -1.37 6.66 -4.42
C ALA A 112 -2.58 6.05 -3.69
N LEU A 113 -2.42 4.91 -3.03
CA LEU A 113 -3.46 4.31 -2.18
C LEU A 113 -3.56 5.00 -0.82
N LEU A 114 -2.42 5.32 -0.20
CA LEU A 114 -2.36 5.96 1.11
C LEU A 114 -3.03 7.33 1.12
N PHE A 115 -2.73 8.16 0.13
CA PHE A 115 -3.23 9.54 0.04
C PHE A 115 -4.58 9.65 -0.69
N TYR A 116 -5.26 8.54 -0.98
CA TYR A 116 -6.60 8.60 -1.56
C TYR A 116 -7.57 9.28 -0.59
N GLY A 117 -8.35 10.25 -1.08
CA GLY A 117 -9.27 11.03 -0.24
C GLY A 117 -8.60 12.08 0.66
N GLU A 118 -7.28 12.23 0.60
CA GLU A 118 -6.61 13.35 1.27
C GLU A 118 -6.92 14.67 0.52
N GLY A 119 -7.23 15.72 1.28
CA GLY A 119 -7.62 17.02 0.74
C GLY A 119 -9.12 17.17 0.41
N GLU A 120 -9.97 16.26 0.91
CA GLU A 120 -11.42 16.45 0.88
C GLU A 120 -11.84 17.67 1.73
N PRO A 121 -12.88 18.44 1.32
CA PRO A 121 -13.34 19.59 2.08
C PRO A 121 -13.88 19.18 3.46
N ASP A 122 -13.63 20.01 4.48
CA ASP A 122 -14.17 19.78 5.84
C ASP A 122 -15.71 19.72 5.88
N GLU A 123 -16.37 20.38 4.93
CA GLU A 123 -17.84 20.36 4.78
C GLU A 123 -18.39 19.05 4.17
N GLY A 124 -17.49 18.16 3.74
CA GLY A 124 -17.80 16.90 3.06
C GLY A 124 -17.88 17.04 1.54
N LEU A 125 -17.86 15.88 0.87
CA LEU A 125 -18.01 15.80 -0.58
C LEU A 125 -19.44 16.07 -1.05
N GLN A 126 -19.58 16.66 -2.24
CA GLN A 126 -20.89 16.80 -2.88
C GLN A 126 -21.37 15.44 -3.42
N ASP A 127 -22.69 15.31 -3.58
CA ASP A 127 -23.31 14.11 -4.15
C ASP A 127 -22.72 13.79 -5.53
N GLY A 128 -22.05 12.64 -5.64
CA GLY A 128 -21.44 12.16 -6.88
C GLY A 128 -19.91 12.29 -6.94
N ASP A 129 -19.30 13.15 -6.12
CA ASP A 129 -17.85 13.40 -6.17
C ASP A 129 -17.04 12.16 -5.81
N ALA A 130 -17.46 11.41 -4.79
CA ALA A 130 -16.85 10.14 -4.40
C ALA A 130 -16.81 9.14 -5.57
N GLN A 131 -17.88 9.06 -6.35
CA GLN A 131 -17.97 8.20 -7.53
C GLN A 131 -17.06 8.69 -8.66
N VAL A 132 -16.93 10.01 -8.84
CA VAL A 132 -16.01 10.60 -9.82
C VAL A 132 -14.56 10.32 -9.43
N GLN A 133 -14.19 10.51 -8.16
CA GLN A 133 -12.85 10.19 -7.65
C GLN A 133 -12.51 8.72 -7.85
N MET A 134 -13.42 7.80 -7.48
CA MET A 134 -13.24 6.37 -7.70
C MET A 134 -13.13 6.02 -9.20
N GLY A 135 -13.91 6.70 -10.05
CA GLY A 135 -13.82 6.56 -11.50
C GLY A 135 -12.44 6.94 -12.06
N LYS A 136 -11.80 7.98 -11.51
CA LYS A 136 -10.42 8.37 -11.87
C LYS A 136 -9.38 7.37 -11.33
N MET A 137 -9.61 6.82 -10.15
CA MET A 137 -8.74 5.83 -9.50
C MET A 137 -8.79 4.44 -10.20
N MET A 138 -9.84 4.18 -10.99
CA MET A 138 -10.08 2.88 -11.63
C MET A 138 -8.89 2.35 -12.45
N SER A 139 -8.20 3.21 -13.20
CA SER A 139 -7.03 2.81 -13.99
C SER A 139 -5.88 2.30 -13.10
N LEU A 140 -5.61 3.00 -11.98
CA LEU A 140 -4.60 2.58 -11.02
C LEU A 140 -4.97 1.24 -10.37
N ILE A 141 -6.24 1.04 -10.01
CA ILE A 141 -6.72 -0.22 -9.43
C ILE A 141 -6.54 -1.39 -10.41
N GLN A 142 -6.79 -1.17 -11.71
CA GLN A 142 -6.53 -2.19 -12.74
C GLN A 142 -5.04 -2.48 -12.89
N GLU A 143 -4.19 -1.46 -12.91
CA GLU A 143 -2.74 -1.63 -12.96
C GLU A 143 -2.22 -2.37 -11.71
N LEU A 144 -2.77 -2.07 -10.53
CA LEU A 144 -2.47 -2.77 -9.30
C LEU A 144 -2.89 -4.25 -9.36
N SER A 145 -4.05 -4.56 -9.96
CA SER A 145 -4.49 -5.94 -10.20
C SER A 145 -3.48 -6.71 -11.06
N CYS A 146 -3.00 -6.10 -12.16
CA CYS A 146 -1.96 -6.69 -13.00
C CYS A 146 -0.64 -6.88 -12.23
N PHE A 147 -0.22 -5.88 -11.45
CA PHE A 147 0.97 -5.96 -10.60
C PHE A 147 0.89 -7.12 -9.60
N VAL A 148 -0.25 -7.25 -8.92
CA VAL A 148 -0.51 -8.32 -7.95
C VAL A 148 -0.48 -9.69 -8.63
N THR A 149 -1.14 -9.83 -9.79
CA THR A 149 -1.06 -11.06 -10.59
C THR A 149 0.38 -11.41 -10.96
N ARG A 150 1.17 -10.42 -11.39
CA ARG A 150 2.59 -10.66 -11.73
C ARG A 150 3.39 -11.11 -10.51
N SER A 151 3.16 -10.49 -9.35
CA SER A 151 3.80 -10.89 -8.09
C SER A 151 3.50 -12.35 -7.74
N TYR A 152 2.25 -12.80 -7.92
CA TYR A 152 1.88 -14.19 -7.67
C TYR A 152 2.61 -15.17 -8.60
N GLU A 153 2.72 -14.82 -9.89
CA GLU A 153 3.45 -15.61 -10.88
C GLU A 153 4.95 -15.74 -10.55
N VAL A 154 5.57 -14.65 -10.09
CA VAL A 154 6.99 -14.64 -9.69
C VAL A 154 7.21 -15.50 -8.45
N VAL A 155 6.38 -15.34 -7.40
CA VAL A 155 6.43 -16.18 -6.19
C VAL A 155 6.27 -17.65 -6.56
N LYS A 156 5.29 -17.98 -7.41
CA LYS A 156 5.08 -19.35 -7.91
C LYS A 156 6.28 -19.87 -8.68
N SER A 157 6.89 -19.04 -9.53
CA SER A 157 8.07 -19.40 -10.32
C SER A 157 9.25 -19.71 -9.40
N VAL A 158 9.56 -18.87 -8.41
CA VAL A 158 10.63 -19.10 -7.43
C VAL A 158 10.43 -20.44 -6.72
N VAL A 159 9.23 -20.68 -6.20
CA VAL A 159 8.89 -21.92 -5.48
C VAL A 159 9.02 -23.16 -6.37
N GLN A 160 8.59 -23.07 -7.64
CA GLN A 160 8.73 -24.17 -8.60
C GLN A 160 10.19 -24.42 -8.99
N GLN A 161 10.99 -23.38 -9.23
CA GLN A 161 12.41 -23.51 -9.52
C GLN A 161 13.16 -24.17 -8.36
N PHE A 162 12.85 -23.78 -7.12
CA PHE A 162 13.42 -24.44 -5.95
C PHE A 162 13.01 -25.90 -5.83
N SER A 163 11.75 -26.25 -6.07
CA SER A 163 11.32 -27.66 -6.05
C SER A 163 12.06 -28.49 -7.10
N CYS A 164 12.29 -27.94 -8.29
CA CYS A 164 13.10 -28.60 -9.32
C CYS A 164 14.57 -28.75 -8.90
N LEU A 165 15.14 -27.74 -8.25
CA LEU A 165 16.53 -27.76 -7.78
C LEU A 165 16.74 -28.80 -6.66
N TYR A 166 15.90 -28.74 -5.63
CA TYR A 166 15.93 -29.62 -4.46
C TYR A 166 15.09 -30.88 -4.68
N THR A 167 15.49 -31.69 -5.65
CA THR A 167 14.75 -32.91 -6.01
C THR A 167 15.05 -34.08 -5.06
N ALA A 168 14.00 -34.73 -4.56
CA ALA A 168 14.09 -35.93 -3.73
C ALA A 168 14.48 -37.22 -4.49
N SER A 169 14.33 -37.22 -5.82
CA SER A 169 14.60 -38.39 -6.66
C SER A 169 16.10 -38.71 -6.71
N ARG A 170 16.47 -39.88 -6.17
CA ARG A 170 17.81 -40.48 -6.31
C ARG A 170 18.04 -41.11 -7.70
N SER A 171 17.00 -41.26 -8.52
CA SER A 171 17.01 -42.03 -9.77
C SER A 171 16.82 -41.21 -11.04
N GLY A 172 16.48 -39.92 -10.94
CA GLY A 172 16.53 -38.98 -12.06
C GLY A 172 17.93 -38.34 -12.21
N PRO A 173 18.30 -37.82 -13.39
CA PRO A 173 19.54 -37.06 -13.53
C PRO A 173 19.46 -35.81 -12.67
N LYS A 174 20.19 -35.80 -11.54
CA LYS A 174 20.39 -34.58 -10.75
C LYS A 174 21.06 -33.54 -11.64
N LEU A 175 20.40 -32.40 -11.87
CA LEU A 175 20.94 -31.31 -12.69
C LEU A 175 22.31 -30.88 -12.17
N ILE A 176 22.41 -30.68 -10.85
CA ILE A 176 23.63 -30.38 -10.13
C ILE A 176 23.51 -30.89 -8.69
N ASN A 177 24.63 -31.15 -8.03
CA ASN A 177 24.61 -31.42 -6.59
C ASN A 177 24.54 -30.09 -5.83
N VAL A 178 23.46 -29.87 -5.08
CA VAL A 178 23.22 -28.69 -4.23
C VAL A 178 23.26 -29.01 -2.73
N THR A 179 23.88 -30.13 -2.35
CA THR A 179 24.11 -30.40 -0.92
C THR A 179 24.87 -29.24 -0.29
N ASP A 180 24.35 -28.75 0.85
CA ASP A 180 24.88 -27.62 1.61
C ASP A 180 24.89 -26.28 0.84
N VAL A 181 23.99 -26.11 -0.13
CA VAL A 181 23.76 -24.84 -0.83
C VAL A 181 22.35 -24.34 -0.54
N HIS A 182 22.22 -23.18 0.09
CA HIS A 182 20.97 -22.70 0.67
C HIS A 182 20.22 -21.61 -0.12
N PHE A 183 20.92 -20.86 -0.98
CA PHE A 183 20.35 -19.75 -1.77
C PHE A 183 19.62 -18.68 -0.93
N GLN A 184 20.14 -18.38 0.27
CA GLN A 184 19.56 -17.42 1.22
C GLN A 184 19.14 -16.08 0.59
N VAL A 185 19.96 -15.52 -0.31
CA VAL A 185 19.66 -14.25 -1.03
C VAL A 185 18.32 -14.33 -1.78
N VAL A 186 18.00 -15.47 -2.39
CA VAL A 186 16.72 -15.64 -3.11
C VAL A 186 15.56 -15.63 -2.12
N TYR A 187 15.72 -16.23 -0.93
CA TYR A 187 14.73 -16.15 0.14
C TYR A 187 14.56 -14.74 0.67
N GLU A 188 15.64 -13.96 0.80
CA GLU A 188 15.56 -12.55 1.20
C GLU A 188 14.74 -11.73 0.19
N HIS A 189 15.00 -11.86 -1.11
CA HIS A 189 14.21 -11.20 -2.15
C HIS A 189 12.75 -11.69 -2.20
N LEU A 190 12.52 -12.98 -1.95
CA LEU A 190 11.17 -13.53 -1.85
C LEU A 190 10.43 -12.95 -0.65
N GLY A 191 11.11 -12.85 0.50
CA GLY A 191 10.59 -12.21 1.71
C GLY A 191 10.25 -10.74 1.46
N ASP A 192 11.10 -10.01 0.73
CA ASP A 192 10.85 -8.63 0.31
C ASP A 192 9.57 -8.49 -0.51
N LEU A 193 9.35 -9.35 -1.51
CA LEU A 193 8.12 -9.33 -2.30
C LEU A 193 6.88 -9.72 -1.46
N LEU A 194 7.02 -10.67 -0.52
CA LEU A 194 5.93 -11.00 0.40
C LEU A 194 5.60 -9.83 1.34
N THR A 195 6.61 -9.11 1.83
CA THR A 195 6.41 -7.85 2.59
C THR A 195 5.59 -6.86 1.78
N VAL A 196 5.87 -6.73 0.48
CA VAL A 196 5.10 -5.82 -0.39
C VAL A 196 3.62 -6.17 -0.41
N LEU A 197 3.29 -7.45 -0.55
CA LEU A 197 1.89 -7.89 -0.54
C LEU A 197 1.22 -7.68 0.83
N ILE A 198 1.95 -7.91 1.93
CA ILE A 198 1.46 -7.63 3.29
C ILE A 198 1.21 -6.12 3.48
N THR A 199 2.11 -5.27 2.99
CA THR A 199 1.96 -3.82 3.07
C THR A 199 0.76 -3.34 2.26
N LEU A 200 0.50 -3.89 1.07
CA LEU A 200 -0.70 -3.57 0.30
C LEU A 200 -1.99 -3.95 1.04
N ASP A 201 -2.03 -5.15 1.65
CA ASP A 201 -3.17 -5.56 2.47
C ASP A 201 -3.39 -4.60 3.64
N GLU A 202 -2.32 -4.24 4.35
CA GLU A 202 -2.41 -3.32 5.48
C GLU A 202 -2.93 -1.95 5.00
N ILE A 203 -2.43 -1.42 3.87
CA ILE A 203 -2.87 -0.14 3.28
C ILE A 203 -4.37 -0.18 3.03
N ILE A 204 -4.85 -1.21 2.34
CA ILE A 204 -6.26 -1.36 1.97
C ILE A 204 -7.15 -1.52 3.22
N ASN A 205 -6.74 -2.35 4.17
CA ASN A 205 -7.52 -2.64 5.38
C ASN A 205 -7.68 -1.43 6.30
N ASN A 206 -6.70 -0.52 6.33
CA ASN A 206 -6.78 0.70 7.13
C ASN A 206 -7.46 1.86 6.39
N HIS A 207 -7.81 1.69 5.12
CA HIS A 207 -8.30 2.77 4.28
C HIS A 207 -9.83 2.72 4.10
N GLY A 208 -10.54 3.30 5.09
CA GLY A 208 -12.01 3.35 5.12
C GLY A 208 -12.63 4.11 3.95
N THR A 209 -12.08 5.27 3.60
CA THR A 209 -12.61 6.16 2.54
C THR A 209 -12.68 5.48 1.18
N LEU A 210 -11.61 4.82 0.75
CA LEU A 210 -11.55 3.97 -0.45
C LEU A 210 -12.66 2.91 -0.46
N THR A 211 -12.89 2.23 0.66
CA THR A 211 -13.93 1.19 0.78
C THR A 211 -15.33 1.78 0.64
N ASP A 212 -15.57 2.94 1.26
CA ASP A 212 -16.84 3.65 1.17
C ASP A 212 -17.09 4.15 -0.26
N HIS A 213 -16.09 4.79 -0.87
CA HIS A 213 -16.16 5.29 -2.25
C HIS A 213 -16.36 4.14 -3.25
N TRP A 214 -15.72 2.99 -3.04
CA TRP A 214 -15.92 1.79 -3.85
C TRP A 214 -17.37 1.29 -3.75
N THR A 215 -17.92 1.28 -2.53
CA THR A 215 -19.31 0.88 -2.29
C THR A 215 -20.31 1.83 -2.95
N LEU A 216 -20.07 3.14 -2.87
CA LEU A 216 -20.88 4.17 -3.55
C LEU A 216 -20.80 4.02 -5.08
N TYR A 217 -19.61 3.77 -5.61
CA TYR A 217 -19.40 3.55 -7.05
C TYR A 217 -20.16 2.30 -7.54
N LYS A 218 -20.05 1.17 -6.83
CA LYS A 218 -20.85 -0.03 -7.13
C LYS A 218 -22.35 0.22 -7.07
N ARG A 219 -22.82 0.99 -6.10
CA ARG A 219 -24.24 1.35 -5.98
C ARG A 219 -24.71 2.17 -7.17
N MET A 220 -23.91 3.15 -7.60
CA MET A 220 -24.18 3.93 -8.82
C MET A 220 -24.27 3.03 -10.05
N LEU A 221 -23.36 2.06 -10.21
CA LEU A 221 -23.38 1.15 -11.35
C LEU A 221 -24.67 0.32 -11.43
N LYS A 222 -25.26 -0.07 -10.29
CA LYS A 222 -26.58 -0.74 -10.28
C LYS A 222 -27.68 0.13 -10.86
N SER A 223 -27.66 1.44 -10.59
CA SER A 223 -28.60 2.39 -11.18
C SER A 223 -28.36 2.56 -12.69
N VAL A 224 -27.09 2.62 -13.11
CA VAL A 224 -26.71 2.67 -14.54
C VAL A 224 -27.14 1.40 -15.28
N HIS A 225 -27.05 0.23 -14.64
CA HIS A 225 -27.48 -1.04 -15.23
C HIS A 225 -28.97 -1.06 -15.56
N HIS A 226 -29.81 -0.40 -14.76
CA HIS A 226 -31.25 -0.37 -14.98
C HIS A 226 -31.64 0.43 -16.23
N ASP A 227 -30.90 1.49 -16.54
CA ASP A 227 -31.13 2.34 -17.72
C ASP A 227 -29.81 2.80 -18.37
N PRO A 228 -29.08 1.90 -19.08
CA PRO A 228 -27.78 2.23 -19.65
C PRO A 228 -27.86 3.28 -20.77
N GLY A 229 -29.00 3.33 -21.48
CA GLY A 229 -29.24 4.24 -22.59
C GLY A 229 -29.21 5.70 -22.18
N LYS A 230 -29.73 6.01 -20.98
CA LYS A 230 -29.67 7.36 -20.38
C LYS A 230 -28.24 7.87 -20.17
N PHE A 231 -27.28 6.97 -19.99
CA PHE A 231 -25.87 7.31 -19.74
C PHE A 231 -24.97 7.10 -20.97
N GLY A 232 -25.56 6.79 -22.14
CA GLY A 232 -24.79 6.56 -23.37
C GLY A 232 -23.95 5.27 -23.35
N ILE A 233 -24.27 4.32 -22.46
CA ILE A 233 -23.53 3.07 -22.32
C ILE A 233 -24.24 1.96 -23.09
N GLN A 234 -23.46 1.21 -23.88
CA GLN A 234 -23.97 0.02 -24.56
C GLN A 234 -24.26 -1.08 -23.52
N PRO A 235 -25.49 -1.64 -23.47
CA PRO A 235 -25.86 -2.66 -22.48
C PRO A 235 -24.92 -3.87 -22.42
N ASP A 236 -24.37 -4.27 -23.57
CA ASP A 236 -23.45 -5.41 -23.69
C ASP A 236 -22.12 -5.17 -22.98
N LYS A 237 -21.74 -3.92 -22.72
CA LYS A 237 -20.51 -3.54 -22.01
C LYS A 237 -20.68 -3.50 -20.49
N MET A 238 -21.91 -3.43 -19.99
CA MET A 238 -22.17 -3.32 -18.54
C MET A 238 -21.80 -4.60 -17.79
N ARG A 239 -22.25 -5.77 -18.26
CA ARG A 239 -21.99 -7.04 -17.56
C ARG A 239 -20.49 -7.38 -17.44
N PRO A 240 -19.66 -7.24 -18.50
CA PRO A 240 -18.21 -7.41 -18.37
C PRO A 240 -17.58 -6.45 -17.35
N PHE A 241 -18.05 -5.20 -17.31
CA PHE A 241 -17.53 -4.21 -16.37
C PHE A 241 -17.90 -4.54 -14.91
N GLU A 242 -19.15 -4.95 -14.65
CA GLU A 242 -19.56 -5.41 -13.32
C GLU A 242 -18.77 -6.64 -12.86
N LYS A 243 -18.46 -7.56 -13.80
CA LYS A 243 -17.60 -8.70 -13.51
C LYS A 243 -16.18 -8.27 -13.15
N LEU A 244 -15.60 -7.32 -13.91
CA LEU A 244 -14.30 -6.75 -13.61
C LEU A 244 -14.30 -6.11 -12.21
N MET A 245 -15.31 -5.32 -11.87
CA MET A 245 -15.45 -4.72 -10.54
C MET A 245 -15.44 -5.78 -9.44
N MET A 246 -16.23 -6.84 -9.57
CA MET A 246 -16.23 -7.93 -8.57
C MET A 246 -14.88 -8.65 -8.48
N GLN A 247 -14.17 -8.79 -9.60
CA GLN A 247 -12.83 -9.39 -9.62
C GLN A 247 -11.79 -8.50 -8.93
N LEU A 248 -11.81 -7.19 -9.19
CA LEU A 248 -10.91 -6.23 -8.57
C LEU A 248 -11.14 -6.15 -7.05
N GLU A 249 -12.40 -6.15 -6.63
CA GLU A 249 -12.76 -6.18 -5.20
C GLU A 249 -12.21 -7.42 -4.51
N GLY A 250 -12.53 -8.61 -5.02
CA GLY A 250 -12.08 -9.86 -4.39
C GLY A 250 -10.57 -10.09 -4.45
N GLN A 251 -9.89 -9.56 -5.47
CA GLN A 251 -8.44 -9.69 -5.59
C GLN A 251 -7.68 -8.70 -4.70
N LEU A 252 -8.19 -7.47 -4.58
CA LEU A 252 -7.46 -6.34 -3.99
C LEU A 252 -8.13 -5.83 -2.71
N LEU A 253 -9.40 -5.42 -2.80
CA LEU A 253 -10.05 -4.62 -1.75
C LEU A 253 -10.56 -5.43 -0.55
N ASP A 254 -10.64 -6.75 -0.66
CA ASP A 254 -10.97 -7.63 0.46
C ASP A 254 -9.81 -7.77 1.48
N GLY A 255 -8.64 -7.18 1.21
CA GLY A 255 -7.48 -7.22 2.12
C GLY A 255 -6.84 -8.61 2.24
N LEU A 256 -6.94 -9.40 1.16
CA LEU A 256 -6.48 -10.78 1.07
C LEU A 256 -5.40 -11.00 -0.02
N ILE A 257 -4.71 -9.95 -0.44
CA ILE A 257 -3.66 -10.00 -1.47
C ILE A 257 -2.56 -10.99 -1.06
N PHE A 258 -2.00 -10.86 0.14
CA PHE A 258 -0.98 -11.78 0.63
C PHE A 258 -1.54 -13.20 0.77
N GLN A 259 -2.75 -13.35 1.31
CA GLN A 259 -3.38 -14.66 1.52
C GLN A 259 -3.54 -15.42 0.20
N ASN A 260 -4.09 -14.74 -0.81
CA ASN A 260 -4.29 -15.28 -2.14
C ASN A 260 -2.96 -15.70 -2.80
N CYS A 261 -1.87 -14.99 -2.54
CA CYS A 261 -0.53 -15.35 -3.02
C CYS A 261 -0.01 -16.65 -2.39
N VAL A 262 -0.16 -16.82 -1.08
CA VAL A 262 0.42 -17.98 -0.37
C VAL A 262 -0.47 -19.23 -0.46
N GLU A 263 -1.75 -19.07 -0.77
CA GLU A 263 -2.69 -20.19 -0.96
C GLU A 263 -2.86 -20.64 -2.41
N GLN A 264 -2.19 -19.99 -3.36
CA GLN A 264 -2.24 -20.38 -4.76
C GLN A 264 -1.73 -21.81 -4.99
N THR A 265 -2.13 -22.43 -6.09
CA THR A 265 -1.64 -23.76 -6.46
C THR A 265 -0.21 -23.69 -7.00
N PHE A 266 0.75 -24.17 -6.21
CA PHE A 266 2.17 -24.25 -6.58
C PHE A 266 2.52 -25.49 -7.42
N ASP A 267 1.78 -26.58 -7.26
CA ASP A 267 1.96 -27.77 -8.10
C ASP A 267 1.57 -27.48 -9.56
N SER A 268 2.25 -28.15 -10.48
CA SER A 268 1.94 -28.14 -11.91
C SER A 268 1.95 -29.56 -12.47
N GLN A 269 1.63 -29.71 -13.75
CA GLN A 269 1.67 -31.02 -14.42
C GLN A 269 3.07 -31.66 -14.37
N THR A 270 4.12 -30.85 -14.27
CA THR A 270 5.53 -31.30 -14.33
C THR A 270 6.29 -31.08 -13.03
N VAL A 271 5.80 -30.25 -12.10
CA VAL A 271 6.49 -29.88 -10.86
C VAL A 271 5.59 -30.15 -9.67
N TYR A 272 6.05 -31.02 -8.77
CA TYR A 272 5.34 -31.37 -7.53
C TYR A 272 6.07 -30.75 -6.34
N VAL A 273 5.58 -29.60 -5.89
CA VAL A 273 6.15 -28.83 -4.77
C VAL A 273 5.66 -29.37 -3.44
N THR A 274 4.34 -29.56 -3.27
CA THR A 274 3.73 -29.89 -1.96
C THR A 274 4.21 -31.22 -1.39
N LYS A 275 4.66 -32.13 -2.27
CA LYS A 275 5.15 -33.48 -1.92
C LYS A 275 6.67 -33.60 -1.93
N ASN A 276 7.41 -32.48 -1.92
CA ASN A 276 8.87 -32.48 -1.96
C ASN A 276 9.47 -32.28 -0.55
N PRO A 277 9.81 -33.36 0.19
CA PRO A 277 10.32 -33.24 1.56
C PRO A 277 11.73 -32.64 1.63
N VAL A 278 12.54 -32.77 0.57
CA VAL A 278 13.89 -32.20 0.54
C VAL A 278 13.81 -30.69 0.47
N PHE A 279 12.97 -30.16 -0.43
CA PHE A 279 12.72 -28.74 -0.50
C PHE A 279 12.04 -28.19 0.78
N ALA A 280 11.10 -28.95 1.36
CA ALA A 280 10.44 -28.54 2.59
C ALA A 280 11.42 -28.33 3.76
N GLU A 281 12.39 -29.23 3.93
CA GLU A 281 13.42 -29.13 4.96
C GLU A 281 14.40 -27.99 4.66
N GLU A 282 14.81 -27.84 3.41
CA GLU A 282 15.72 -26.78 2.97
C GLU A 282 15.13 -25.38 3.18
N PHE A 283 13.85 -25.19 2.86
CA PHE A 283 13.16 -23.94 3.14
C PHE A 283 13.06 -23.70 4.66
N ALA A 284 12.75 -24.74 5.45
CA ALA A 284 12.75 -24.61 6.91
C ALA A 284 14.16 -24.30 7.48
N ALA A 285 15.23 -24.78 6.86
CA ALA A 285 16.60 -24.49 7.24
C ALA A 285 16.94 -23.01 7.03
N ASN A 286 16.60 -22.45 5.87
CA ASN A 286 16.80 -21.03 5.58
C ASN A 286 16.04 -20.12 6.57
N ILE A 287 14.79 -20.45 6.92
CA ILE A 287 14.03 -19.70 7.95
C ILE A 287 14.75 -19.74 9.31
N ARG A 288 15.28 -20.91 9.70
CA ARG A 288 16.01 -21.10 10.96
C ARG A 288 17.36 -20.38 11.00
N GLU A 289 17.95 -20.10 9.85
CA GLU A 289 19.22 -19.37 9.72
C GLU A 289 18.98 -17.86 9.71
N ILE A 290 17.99 -17.38 8.95
CA ILE A 290 17.66 -15.94 8.85
C ILE A 290 17.15 -15.39 10.19
N LEU A 291 16.36 -16.17 10.94
CA LEU A 291 15.72 -15.67 12.16
C LEU A 291 16.73 -15.20 13.24
N PRO A 292 17.71 -16.01 13.68
CA PRO A 292 18.69 -15.57 14.68
C PRO A 292 19.51 -14.35 14.23
N ASP A 293 19.87 -14.28 12.95
CA ASP A 293 20.64 -13.16 12.39
C ASP A 293 19.85 -11.85 12.46
N LEU A 294 18.53 -11.90 12.21
CA LEU A 294 17.65 -10.76 12.41
C LEU A 294 17.45 -10.45 13.90
N GLU A 295 17.18 -11.45 14.72
CA GLU A 295 16.97 -11.29 16.17
C GLU A 295 18.17 -10.62 16.86
N GLN A 296 19.40 -10.86 16.40
CA GLN A 296 20.60 -10.25 16.98
C GLN A 296 20.65 -8.72 16.78
N ARG A 297 20.04 -8.21 15.70
CA ARG A 297 20.14 -6.80 15.29
C ARG A 297 18.85 -6.01 15.52
N ILE A 298 17.70 -6.67 15.58
CA ILE A 298 16.41 -6.01 15.78
C ILE A 298 16.38 -5.30 17.13
N GLY A 299 15.98 -4.03 17.11
CA GLY A 299 15.90 -3.16 18.30
C GLY A 299 17.24 -2.61 18.79
N GLU A 300 18.35 -2.87 18.09
CA GLU A 300 19.66 -2.30 18.40
C GLU A 300 19.82 -0.89 17.78
N ASN A 301 20.76 -0.09 18.30
CA ASN A 301 20.97 1.29 17.84
C ASN A 301 21.47 1.42 16.38
N ASN A 302 22.07 0.35 15.84
CA ASN A 302 22.56 0.27 14.46
C ASN A 302 21.62 -0.53 13.54
N GLU A 303 20.38 -0.71 13.97
CA GLU A 303 19.31 -1.27 13.14
C GLU A 303 19.09 -0.37 11.90
N MET A 304 19.04 -1.01 10.73
CA MET A 304 18.76 -0.39 9.45
C MET A 304 17.39 -0.85 8.96
N ASP A 305 17.33 -2.01 8.32
CA ASP A 305 16.14 -2.55 7.64
C ASP A 305 15.61 -3.85 8.27
N GLN A 306 16.15 -4.26 9.42
CA GLN A 306 15.86 -5.59 9.99
C GLN A 306 14.39 -5.77 10.36
N ARG A 307 13.69 -4.70 10.75
CA ARG A 307 12.24 -4.77 11.00
C ARG A 307 11.45 -5.14 9.76
N TYR A 308 11.78 -4.56 8.61
CA TYR A 308 11.15 -4.87 7.33
C TYR A 308 11.49 -6.29 6.87
N LYS A 309 12.76 -6.71 7.04
CA LYS A 309 13.17 -8.10 6.77
C LYS A 309 12.43 -9.10 7.65
N PHE A 310 12.09 -8.73 8.89
CA PHE A 310 11.30 -9.56 9.78
C PHE A 310 9.86 -9.75 9.31
N VAL A 311 9.23 -8.72 8.73
CA VAL A 311 7.92 -8.85 8.06
C VAL A 311 8.00 -9.89 6.94
N GLY A 312 9.06 -9.82 6.12
CA GLY A 312 9.30 -10.77 5.04
C GLY A 312 9.52 -12.19 5.55
N LEU A 313 10.24 -12.35 6.66
CA LEU A 313 10.43 -13.64 7.33
C LEU A 313 9.10 -14.22 7.86
N CYS A 314 8.23 -13.38 8.43
CA CYS A 314 6.86 -13.79 8.79
C CYS A 314 6.08 -14.28 7.56
N GLY A 315 6.19 -13.57 6.43
CA GLY A 315 5.62 -13.99 5.15
C GLY A 315 6.15 -15.36 4.68
N LEU A 316 7.48 -15.55 4.72
CA LEU A 316 8.13 -16.81 4.36
C LEU A 316 7.69 -17.98 5.24
N TYR A 317 7.55 -17.75 6.56
CA TYR A 317 7.09 -18.76 7.50
C TYR A 317 5.65 -19.20 7.21
N VAL A 318 4.75 -18.26 6.92
CA VAL A 318 3.38 -18.56 6.51
C VAL A 318 3.36 -19.28 5.16
N LEU A 319 4.15 -18.84 4.18
CA LEU A 319 4.25 -19.50 2.87
C LEU A 319 4.73 -20.96 3.00
N HIS A 320 5.76 -21.20 3.81
CA HIS A 320 6.25 -22.56 4.11
C HIS A 320 5.13 -23.44 4.67
N PHE A 321 4.38 -22.94 5.66
CA PHE A 321 3.24 -23.66 6.21
C PHE A 321 2.15 -23.92 5.16
N GLN A 322 1.82 -22.94 4.32
CA GLN A 322 0.75 -23.08 3.33
C GLN A 322 1.10 -24.12 2.25
N ILE A 323 2.36 -24.20 1.85
CA ILE A 323 2.84 -25.19 0.87
C ILE A 323 2.91 -26.60 1.48
N PHE A 324 3.58 -26.75 2.63
CA PHE A 324 3.95 -28.08 3.15
C PHE A 324 3.07 -28.59 4.27
N ARG A 325 2.24 -27.72 4.87
CA ARG A 325 1.39 -28.03 6.04
C ARG A 325 2.17 -28.53 7.25
N VAL A 326 3.45 -28.16 7.34
CA VAL A 326 4.36 -28.43 8.46
C VAL A 326 4.57 -27.15 9.25
N ILE A 327 4.62 -27.27 10.58
CA ILE A 327 4.85 -26.13 11.47
C ILE A 327 5.98 -26.46 12.44
N ASP A 328 7.02 -25.62 12.46
CA ASP A 328 8.03 -25.64 13.52
C ASP A 328 7.59 -24.74 14.69
N LYS A 329 7.15 -25.38 15.78
CA LYS A 329 6.68 -24.68 16.99
C LYS A 329 7.77 -23.91 17.72
N LYS A 330 9.05 -24.29 17.58
CA LYS A 330 10.17 -23.59 18.21
C LYS A 330 10.43 -22.28 17.48
N VAL A 331 10.49 -22.33 16.15
CA VAL A 331 10.62 -21.14 15.30
C VAL A 331 9.46 -20.19 15.54
N PHE A 332 8.21 -20.70 15.57
CA PHE A 332 7.05 -19.87 15.89
C PHE A 332 7.20 -19.11 17.21
N LYS A 333 7.63 -19.78 18.28
CA LYS A 333 7.81 -19.14 19.59
C LYS A 333 8.92 -18.09 19.59
N SER A 334 9.99 -18.32 18.83
CA SER A 334 11.08 -17.35 18.67
C SER A 334 10.59 -16.10 17.93
N MET A 335 9.91 -16.28 16.79
CA MET A 335 9.25 -15.19 16.05
C MET A 335 8.22 -14.45 16.89
N TRP A 336 7.43 -15.19 17.69
CA TRP A 336 6.48 -14.60 18.62
C TRP A 336 7.19 -13.65 19.56
N ASP A 337 8.26 -14.11 20.22
CA ASP A 337 9.00 -13.38 21.25
C ASP A 337 9.72 -12.11 20.76
N VAL A 338 9.82 -11.88 19.43
CA VAL A 338 10.35 -10.64 18.86
C VAL A 338 9.59 -9.40 19.36
N TYR A 339 8.32 -9.54 19.74
CA TYR A 339 7.53 -8.44 20.33
C TYR A 339 8.21 -7.79 21.54
N LYS A 340 9.04 -8.55 22.28
CA LYS A 340 9.77 -8.07 23.46
C LYS A 340 10.81 -7.00 23.11
N LYS A 341 11.34 -7.04 21.88
CA LYS A 341 12.27 -6.04 21.34
C LYS A 341 11.53 -4.99 20.53
N VAL A 342 10.70 -5.44 19.60
CA VAL A 342 9.97 -4.60 18.66
C VAL A 342 8.51 -5.05 18.64
N PRO A 343 7.62 -4.36 19.38
CA PRO A 343 6.22 -4.77 19.50
C PRO A 343 5.41 -4.54 18.22
N CYS A 344 5.88 -3.65 17.34
CA CYS A 344 5.26 -3.34 16.06
C CYS A 344 6.28 -2.81 15.05
N VAL A 345 5.93 -2.85 13.76
CA VAL A 345 6.74 -2.37 12.65
C VAL A 345 5.93 -1.30 11.91
N HIS A 346 6.54 -0.15 11.63
CA HIS A 346 5.96 0.82 10.71
C HIS A 346 6.22 0.36 9.28
N LEU A 347 5.18 0.06 8.51
CA LEU A 347 5.32 -0.42 7.13
C LEU A 347 5.43 0.74 6.15
N MET A 348 4.56 1.74 6.28
CA MET A 348 4.60 2.95 5.46
C MET A 348 3.86 4.08 6.19
N GLY A 349 4.45 5.28 6.24
CA GLY A 349 3.83 6.43 6.92
C GLY A 349 3.46 6.12 8.38
N ASN A 350 2.19 6.35 8.73
CA ASN A 350 1.61 6.11 10.05
C ASN A 350 1.11 4.66 10.26
N MET A 351 1.29 3.78 9.29
CA MET A 351 0.75 2.42 9.34
C MET A 351 1.57 1.52 10.24
N VAL A 352 0.94 1.07 11.32
CA VAL A 352 1.55 0.21 12.34
C VAL A 352 1.09 -1.23 12.13
N TRP A 353 2.04 -2.11 11.84
CA TRP A 353 1.80 -3.53 11.70
C TRP A 353 2.29 -4.31 12.92
N PHE A 354 1.49 -5.27 13.37
CA PHE A 354 1.77 -6.07 14.56
C PHE A 354 2.12 -7.52 14.18
N PRO A 355 3.38 -7.95 14.36
CA PRO A 355 3.81 -9.28 13.92
C PRO A 355 3.03 -10.42 14.58
N THR A 356 2.74 -10.30 15.87
CA THR A 356 2.02 -11.31 16.65
C THR A 356 0.56 -11.45 16.20
N GLN A 357 -0.10 -10.33 15.85
CA GLN A 357 -1.46 -10.34 15.32
C GLN A 357 -1.48 -11.04 13.97
N PHE A 358 -0.59 -10.65 13.06
CA PHE A 358 -0.44 -11.28 11.75
C PHE A 358 -0.22 -12.79 11.87
N LEU A 359 0.70 -13.22 12.74
CA LEU A 359 0.99 -14.64 12.93
C LEU A 359 -0.24 -15.43 13.43
N LEU A 360 -1.06 -14.88 14.32
CA LEU A 360 -2.29 -15.55 14.78
C LEU A 360 -3.39 -15.55 13.72
N GLU A 361 -3.52 -14.47 12.96
CA GLU A 361 -4.51 -14.38 11.88
C GLU A 361 -4.20 -15.41 10.79
N LYS A 362 -2.93 -15.51 10.38
CA LYS A 362 -2.51 -16.42 9.31
C LYS A 362 -2.32 -17.87 9.78
N LEU A 363 -2.07 -18.09 11.07
CA LEU A 363 -1.87 -19.42 11.67
C LEU A 363 -2.71 -19.61 12.94
N PRO A 364 -4.05 -19.58 12.86
CA PRO A 364 -4.93 -19.64 14.04
C PRO A 364 -4.75 -20.91 14.88
N GLN A 365 -4.33 -22.01 14.26
CA GLN A 365 -3.99 -23.26 14.97
C GLN A 365 -2.87 -23.10 16.02
N MET A 366 -2.02 -22.08 15.86
CA MET A 366 -0.90 -21.83 16.77
C MET A 366 -1.29 -21.12 18.06
N GLN A 367 -2.50 -20.57 18.13
CA GLN A 367 -3.03 -20.02 19.38
C GLN A 367 -3.02 -21.07 20.51
N LYS A 368 -3.27 -22.35 20.20
CA LYS A 368 -3.23 -23.44 21.19
C LYS A 368 -1.85 -23.74 21.76
N VAL A 369 -0.78 -23.23 21.11
CA VAL A 369 0.61 -23.41 21.53
C VAL A 369 1.04 -22.30 22.50
N LEU A 370 0.30 -21.18 22.50
CA LEU A 370 0.48 -20.06 23.42
C LEU A 370 -0.35 -20.28 24.68
N ASP A 371 0.16 -19.80 25.81
CA ASP A 371 -0.66 -19.67 27.01
C ASP A 371 -1.33 -18.28 27.04
N LYS A 372 -2.43 -18.16 27.78
CA LYS A 372 -3.13 -16.87 27.94
C LYS A 372 -2.22 -15.75 28.45
N LYS A 373 -1.19 -16.12 29.23
CA LYS A 373 -0.23 -15.18 29.79
C LYS A 373 0.65 -14.56 28.70
N ALA A 374 1.11 -15.35 27.73
CA ALA A 374 1.89 -14.88 26.59
C ALA A 374 1.06 -13.93 25.71
N GLU A 375 -0.21 -14.26 25.45
CA GLU A 375 -1.11 -13.36 24.71
C GLU A 375 -1.32 -12.03 25.45
N MET A 376 -1.60 -12.07 26.76
CA MET A 376 -1.76 -10.85 27.57
C MET A 376 -0.46 -10.03 27.65
N ALA A 377 0.70 -10.67 27.64
CA ALA A 377 1.99 -9.97 27.67
C ALA A 377 2.23 -9.17 26.38
N VAL A 378 1.81 -9.68 25.23
CA VAL A 378 1.86 -8.96 23.96
C VAL A 378 0.95 -7.73 23.99
N VAL A 379 -0.31 -7.89 24.41
CA VAL A 379 -1.27 -6.78 24.49
C VAL A 379 -0.78 -5.67 25.44
N SER A 380 -0.22 -6.07 26.59
CA SER A 380 0.37 -5.14 27.54
C SER A 380 1.58 -4.39 26.96
N ALA A 381 2.47 -5.10 26.26
CA ALA A 381 3.63 -4.49 25.62
C ALA A 381 3.25 -3.51 24.51
N GLN A 382 2.27 -3.87 23.66
CA GLN A 382 1.74 -2.99 22.61
C GLN A 382 1.11 -1.72 23.22
N SER A 383 0.26 -1.88 24.23
CA SER A 383 -0.40 -0.75 24.91
C SER A 383 0.62 0.18 25.57
N SER A 384 1.62 -0.38 26.25
CA SER A 384 2.69 0.40 26.91
C SER A 384 3.53 1.17 25.88
N TRP A 385 3.85 0.55 24.75
CA TRP A 385 4.59 1.19 23.68
C TRP A 385 3.80 2.35 23.05
N LEU A 386 2.51 2.16 22.76
CA LEU A 386 1.63 3.20 22.24
C LEU A 386 1.52 4.39 23.21
N GLN A 387 1.38 4.12 24.51
CA GLN A 387 1.34 5.17 25.53
C GLN A 387 2.65 5.97 25.61
N GLN A 388 3.80 5.29 25.56
CA GLN A 388 5.10 5.96 25.54
C GLN A 388 5.27 6.86 24.31
N ARG A 389 4.82 6.40 23.13
CA ARG A 389 4.90 7.20 21.90
C ARG A 389 3.99 8.41 21.95
N ASN A 390 2.77 8.28 22.45
CA ASN A 390 1.87 9.42 22.64
C ASN A 390 2.46 10.46 23.59
N GLN A 391 3.13 10.04 24.66
CA GLN A 391 3.81 10.95 25.59
C GLN A 391 5.02 11.68 24.98
N MET A 392 5.62 11.15 23.91
CA MET A 392 6.71 11.83 23.18
C MET A 392 6.20 12.84 22.16
N LEU A 393 4.91 12.74 21.78
CA LEU A 393 4.25 13.64 20.82
C LEU A 393 3.53 14.80 21.52
N SER A 394 3.21 14.66 22.81
CA SER A 394 2.72 15.71 23.71
C SER A 394 3.86 16.48 24.35
#